data_AF-A0AAV5NSA7-F1
#
_entry.id   AF-A0AAV5NSA7-F1
#
_cell.length_a   1.000
_cell.length_b   1.000
_cell.length_c   1.000
_cell.angle_alpha   90.00
_cell.angle_beta   90.00
_cell.angle_gamma   90.00
#
_symmetry.space_group_name_H-M   'P 1'
#
loop_
_entity.id
_entity.type
_entity.pdbx_description
1 polymer ?
#
loop_
_entity_poly.entity_id
_entity_poly.type
_entity_poly.pdbx_seq_one_letter_code
_entity_poly.pdbx_strand_id
1 'polypeptide(L)'
;MTVSRLTAAESYELANLVRNIGVKNVLLILRKAASPKKAKRLYKVQQLPTDIRARVAVMLSSRRYTQKDILSYVNNEIEHRGLADKFKISRTAFNRFLNEEIYPSLSNQ
;
A
#
# COMPACT_ATOMS: atom_id res chain seq x y z
N MET A 1 9.62 31.15 13.02
CA MET A 1 8.38 30.36 12.89
C MET A 1 7.20 31.32 13.06
N THR A 2 6.47 31.59 11.99
CA THR A 2 5.28 32.44 12.03
C THR A 2 4.13 31.61 12.58
N VAL A 3 3.66 31.92 13.79
CA VAL A 3 2.45 31.31 14.34
C VAL A 3 1.27 31.92 13.60
N SER A 4 0.78 31.21 12.58
CA SER A 4 -0.42 31.63 11.84
C SER A 4 -1.62 31.46 12.76
N ARG A 5 -2.23 32.57 13.17
CA ARG A 5 -3.46 32.57 13.97
C ARG A 5 -4.64 32.20 13.08
N LEU A 6 -5.55 31.37 13.60
CA LEU A 6 -6.81 31.08 12.92
C LEU A 6 -7.60 32.37 12.77
N THR A 7 -8.27 32.52 11.62
CA THR A 7 -9.28 33.56 11.41
C THR A 7 -10.48 33.34 12.34
N ALA A 8 -11.33 34.35 12.47
CA ALA A 8 -12.56 34.24 13.26
C ALA A 8 -13.49 33.13 12.72
N ALA A 9 -13.56 32.98 11.39
CA ALA A 9 -14.34 31.93 10.74
C ALA A 9 -13.81 30.53 11.06
N GLU A 10 -12.51 30.31 10.89
CA GLU A 10 -11.87 29.02 11.20
C GLU A 10 -11.98 28.66 12.69
N SER A 11 -11.87 29.66 13.57
CA SER A 11 -12.06 29.47 15.02
C SER A 11 -13.48 29.04 15.36
N TYR A 12 -14.48 29.63 14.68
CA TYR A 12 -15.89 29.28 14.84
C TYR A 12 -16.20 27.87 14.34
N GLU A 13 -15.68 27.49 13.18
CA GLU A 13 -15.83 26.13 12.65
C GLU A 13 -15.16 25.08 13.53
N LEU A 14 -13.95 25.36 14.01
CA LEU A 14 -13.26 24.46 14.96
C LEU A 14 -14.07 24.30 16.25
N ALA A 15 -14.65 25.37 16.77
CA ALA A 15 -15.50 25.32 17.95
C ALA A 15 -16.78 24.49 17.72
N ASN A 16 -17.42 24.64 16.54
CA ASN A 16 -18.56 23.80 16.15
C ASN A 16 -18.17 22.32 16.04
N LEU A 17 -17.03 22.03 15.42
CA LEU A 17 -16.55 20.65 15.27
C LEU A 17 -16.27 20.03 16.64
N VAL A 18 -15.59 20.76 17.53
CA VAL A 18 -15.33 20.32 18.91
C VAL A 18 -16.62 20.06 19.67
N ARG A 19 -17.66 20.90 19.51
CA ARG A 19 -18.98 20.67 20.12
C ARG A 19 -19.63 19.39 19.60
N ASN A 20 -19.53 19.12 18.30
CA ASN A 20 -20.24 18.02 17.66
C ASN A 20 -19.58 16.64 17.85
N ILE A 21 -18.24 16.58 17.81
CA ILE A 21 -17.52 15.29 17.88
C ILE A 21 -16.59 15.18 19.08
N GLY A 22 -16.44 16.22 19.89
CA GLY A 22 -15.57 16.25 21.06
C GLY A 22 -14.09 16.51 20.74
N VAL A 23 -13.41 17.20 21.67
CA VAL A 23 -11.99 17.61 21.54
C VAL A 23 -11.07 16.44 21.19
N LYS A 24 -11.25 15.27 21.82
CA LYS A 24 -10.41 14.08 21.58
C LYS A 24 -10.44 13.63 20.12
N ASN A 25 -11.61 13.64 19.49
CA ASN A 25 -11.76 13.22 18.09
C ASN A 25 -11.19 14.26 17.13
N VAL A 26 -11.39 15.55 17.42
CA VAL A 26 -10.77 16.64 16.66
C VAL A 26 -9.24 16.54 16.70
N LEU A 27 -8.65 16.35 17.89
CA LEU A 27 -7.20 16.16 18.04
C LEU A 27 -6.69 14.92 17.30
N LEU A 28 -7.47 13.83 17.28
CA LEU A 28 -7.12 12.63 16.52
C LEU A 28 -7.09 12.89 15.01
N ILE A 29 -8.07 13.62 14.48
CA ILE A 29 -8.11 14.03 13.06
C ILE A 29 -6.90 14.89 12.73
N LEU A 30 -6.63 15.93 13.53
CA LEU A 30 -5.49 16.82 13.33
C LEU A 30 -4.15 16.07 13.38
N ARG A 31 -4.00 15.13 14.33
CA ARG A 31 -2.81 14.27 14.42
C ARG A 31 -2.63 13.39 13.18
N LYS A 32 -3.72 12.80 12.68
CA LYS A 32 -3.70 11.99 11.44
C LYS A 32 -3.40 12.84 10.20
N ALA A 33 -3.92 14.05 10.13
CA ALA A 33 -3.67 14.97 9.03
C ALA A 33 -2.22 15.50 9.03
N ALA A 34 -1.68 15.81 10.21
CA ALA A 34 -0.30 16.27 10.39
C ALA A 34 0.74 15.14 10.18
N SER A 35 0.32 13.89 10.37
CA SER A 35 1.13 12.69 10.08
C SER A 35 0.50 11.93 8.91
N PRO A 36 0.62 12.41 7.66
CA PRO A 36 0.17 11.63 6.51
C PRO A 36 0.86 10.27 6.63
N LYS A 37 0.07 9.20 6.79
CA LYS A 37 0.63 7.84 6.79
C LYS A 37 1.52 7.77 5.57
N LYS A 38 2.83 7.55 5.77
CA LYS A 38 3.80 7.38 4.70
C LYS A 38 3.14 6.45 3.69
N ALA A 39 2.91 6.94 2.47
CA ALA A 39 2.13 6.21 1.47
C ALA A 39 2.61 4.76 1.47
N LYS A 40 1.70 3.80 1.69
CA LYS A 40 2.07 2.39 1.83
C LYS A 40 2.90 2.04 0.60
N ARG A 41 4.14 1.60 0.84
CA ARG A 41 5.08 1.32 -0.25
C ARG A 41 4.42 0.30 -1.17
N LEU A 42 4.18 0.68 -2.42
CA LEU A 42 3.65 -0.23 -3.43
C LEU A 42 4.75 -1.20 -3.86
N TYR A 43 4.49 -2.49 -3.75
CA TYR A 43 5.41 -3.53 -4.22
C TYR A 43 5.40 -3.61 -5.75
N LYS A 44 6.52 -4.04 -6.35
CA LYS A 44 6.59 -4.21 -7.81
C LYS A 44 5.49 -5.14 -8.34
N VAL A 45 5.17 -6.20 -7.61
CA VAL A 45 4.08 -7.14 -7.95
C VAL A 45 2.73 -6.42 -8.06
N GLN A 46 2.47 -5.43 -7.20
CA GLN A 46 1.22 -4.66 -7.21
C GLN A 46 1.14 -3.67 -8.38
N GLN A 47 2.27 -3.35 -9.02
CA GLN A 47 2.35 -2.44 -10.17
C GLN A 47 2.27 -3.16 -11.53
N LEU A 48 2.25 -4.50 -11.54
CA LEU A 48 2.12 -5.29 -12.75
C LEU A 48 0.69 -5.18 -13.34
N PRO A 49 0.50 -5.45 -14.64
CA PRO A 49 -0.82 -5.64 -15.23
C PRO A 49 -1.72 -6.59 -14.44
N THR A 50 -3.03 -6.29 -14.42
CA THR A 50 -4.02 -6.96 -13.56
C THR A 50 -4.09 -8.47 -13.80
N ASP A 51 -3.94 -8.91 -15.04
CA ASP A 51 -3.95 -10.31 -15.43
C ASP A 51 -2.71 -11.07 -14.93
N ILE A 52 -1.52 -10.46 -14.99
CA ILE A 52 -0.30 -11.06 -14.40
C ILE A 52 -0.48 -11.21 -12.88
N ARG A 53 -1.03 -10.17 -12.21
CA ARG A 53 -1.32 -10.25 -10.76
C ARG A 53 -2.31 -11.36 -10.44
N ALA A 54 -3.37 -11.51 -11.23
CA ALA A 54 -4.36 -12.57 -11.06
C ALA A 54 -3.74 -13.96 -11.21
N ARG A 55 -2.89 -14.16 -12.23
CA ARG A 55 -2.19 -15.44 -12.42
C ARG A 55 -1.22 -15.75 -11.28
N VAL A 56 -0.48 -14.75 -10.78
CA VAL A 56 0.38 -14.90 -9.60
C VAL A 56 -0.44 -15.32 -8.38
N ALA A 57 -1.60 -14.70 -8.16
CA ALA A 57 -2.49 -15.08 -7.05
C ALA A 57 -2.94 -16.55 -7.14
N VAL A 58 -3.29 -17.02 -8.34
CA VAL A 58 -3.62 -18.44 -8.59
C VAL A 58 -2.43 -19.37 -8.33
N MET A 59 -1.23 -18.99 -8.79
CA MET A 59 -0.05 -19.81 -8.55
C MET A 59 0.28 -19.93 -7.06
N LEU A 60 0.17 -18.81 -6.32
CA LEU A 60 0.38 -18.76 -4.87
C LEU A 60 -0.65 -19.61 -4.12
N SER A 61 -1.93 -19.51 -4.48
CA SER A 61 -3.00 -20.27 -3.81
C SER A 61 -2.94 -21.76 -4.11
N SER A 62 -2.48 -22.16 -5.30
CA SER A 62 -2.39 -23.57 -5.69
C SER A 62 -1.37 -24.38 -4.87
N ARG A 63 -0.36 -23.74 -4.28
CA ARG A 63 0.80 -24.36 -3.62
C ARG A 63 1.58 -25.36 -4.50
N ARG A 64 1.36 -25.35 -5.82
CA ARG A 64 2.04 -26.25 -6.79
C ARG A 64 3.30 -25.64 -7.40
N TYR A 65 3.58 -24.37 -7.13
CA TYR A 65 4.69 -23.63 -7.70
C TYR A 65 5.63 -23.16 -6.60
N THR A 66 6.93 -23.27 -6.81
CA THR A 66 7.90 -22.66 -5.91
C THR A 66 7.94 -21.15 -6.12
N GLN A 67 8.44 -20.41 -5.12
CA GLN A 67 8.65 -18.96 -5.26
C GLN A 67 9.54 -18.61 -6.47
N LYS A 68 10.51 -19.48 -6.79
CA LYS A 68 11.39 -19.33 -7.95
C LYS A 68 10.60 -19.47 -9.27
N ASP A 69 9.70 -20.44 -9.36
CA ASP A 69 8.88 -20.66 -10.55
C ASP A 69 7.94 -19.48 -10.80
N ILE A 70 7.30 -18.97 -9.74
CA ILE A 70 6.41 -17.81 -9.83
C ILE A 70 7.19 -16.56 -10.26
N LEU A 71 8.38 -16.35 -9.69
CA LEU A 71 9.25 -15.24 -10.07
C LEU A 71 9.67 -15.32 -11.54
N SER A 72 10.06 -16.51 -12.00
CA SER A 72 10.44 -16.74 -13.39
C SER A 72 9.27 -16.47 -14.32
N TYR A 73 8.09 -16.98 -14.00
CA TYR A 73 6.87 -16.73 -14.78
C TYR A 73 6.60 -15.22 -14.94
N VAL A 74 6.65 -14.47 -13.84
CA VAL A 74 6.40 -13.02 -13.87
C VAL A 74 7.42 -12.28 -14.75
N ASN A 75 8.71 -12.57 -14.60
CA ASN A 75 9.73 -11.89 -15.40
C ASN A 75 9.67 -12.28 -16.88
N ASN A 76 9.34 -13.54 -17.19
CA ASN A 76 9.15 -13.99 -18.57
C ASN A 76 7.94 -13.31 -19.22
N GLU A 77 6.83 -13.13 -18.50
CA GLU A 77 5.66 -12.39 -19.00
C GLU A 77 5.96 -10.90 -19.25
N ILE A 78 6.77 -10.29 -18.39
CA ILE A 78 7.22 -8.90 -18.56
C ILE A 78 8.04 -8.76 -19.86
N GLU A 79 8.97 -9.68 -20.07
CA GLU A 79 9.81 -9.72 -21.28
C GLU A 79 8.98 -10.01 -22.54
N HIS A 80 8.12 -11.02 -22.50
CA HIS A 80 7.29 -11.42 -23.63
C HIS A 80 6.38 -10.28 -24.13
N ARG A 81 5.91 -9.44 -23.22
CA ARG A 81 5.05 -8.29 -23.52
C ARG A 81 5.82 -7.01 -23.86
N GLY A 82 7.15 -7.05 -23.84
CA GLY A 82 7.99 -5.86 -24.05
C GLY A 82 7.79 -4.79 -22.98
N LEU A 83 7.39 -5.16 -21.75
CA LEU A 83 7.26 -4.20 -20.66
C LEU A 83 8.65 -3.73 -20.21
N ALA A 84 8.74 -2.46 -19.80
CA ALA A 84 10.00 -1.87 -19.37
C ALA A 84 10.64 -2.65 -18.21
N ASP A 85 11.98 -2.79 -18.24
CA ASP A 85 12.76 -3.52 -17.23
C ASP A 85 12.54 -3.05 -15.79
N LYS A 86 12.07 -1.82 -15.60
CA LYS A 86 11.65 -1.31 -14.28
C LYS A 86 10.60 -2.20 -13.60
N PHE A 87 9.77 -2.90 -14.37
CA PHE A 87 8.77 -3.84 -13.88
C PHE A 87 9.35 -5.20 -13.46
N LYS A 88 10.55 -5.59 -13.96
CA LYS A 88 11.21 -6.84 -13.55
C LYS A 88 11.40 -6.88 -12.04
N ILE A 89 11.12 -8.05 -11.48
CA ILE A 89 11.11 -8.27 -10.04
C ILE A 89 12.35 -9.06 -9.65
N SER A 90 13.10 -8.54 -8.67
CA SER A 90 14.19 -9.28 -8.07
C SER A 90 13.66 -10.27 -7.03
N ARG A 91 14.41 -11.34 -6.78
CA ARG A 91 14.08 -12.33 -5.74
C ARG A 91 13.83 -11.67 -4.38
N THR A 92 14.68 -10.72 -3.99
CA THR A 92 14.55 -10.01 -2.71
C THR A 92 13.28 -9.16 -2.65
N ALA A 93 12.90 -8.50 -3.74
CA ALA A 93 11.67 -7.71 -3.81
C ALA A 93 10.42 -8.59 -3.77
N PHE A 94 10.46 -9.74 -4.44
CA PHE A 94 9.38 -10.72 -4.44
C PHE A 94 9.17 -11.34 -3.05
N ASN A 95 10.25 -11.81 -2.41
CA ASN A 95 10.17 -12.40 -1.07
C ASN A 95 9.66 -11.40 -0.02
N ARG A 96 10.05 -10.13 -0.14
CA ARG A 96 9.53 -9.07 0.73
C ARG A 96 8.02 -8.90 0.59
N PHE A 97 7.53 -8.85 -0.65
CA PHE A 97 6.09 -8.81 -0.92
C PHE A 97 5.36 -9.99 -0.30
N LEU A 98 5.90 -11.21 -0.45
CA LEU A 98 5.28 -12.39 0.14
C LEU A 98 5.23 -12.32 1.67
N ASN A 99 6.33 -11.92 2.31
CA ASN A 99 6.44 -11.88 3.78
C ASN A 99 5.63 -10.74 4.41
N GLU A 100 5.49 -9.60 3.75
CA GLU A 100 4.83 -8.43 4.33
C GLU A 100 3.33 -8.32 3.94
N GLU A 101 2.92 -8.87 2.79
CA GLU A 101 1.54 -8.75 2.30
C GLU A 101 0.79 -10.08 2.23
N ILE A 102 1.45 -11.16 1.80
CA ILE A 102 0.76 -12.43 1.48
C ILE A 102 0.69 -13.36 2.69
N TYR A 103 1.83 -13.73 3.28
CA TYR A 103 1.80 -14.66 4.41
C TYR A 103 1.09 -14.12 5.64
N PRO A 104 1.22 -12.82 6.02
CA PRO A 104 0.44 -12.28 7.13
C PRO A 104 -1.07 -12.31 6.89
N SER A 105 -1.52 -12.21 5.63
CA SER A 105 -2.95 -12.29 5.31
C SER A 105 -3.47 -13.73 5.27
N LEU A 106 -2.60 -14.71 5.04
CA LEU A 106 -2.95 -16.14 5.09
C LEU A 106 -2.89 -16.73 6.51
N SER A 107 -2.09 -16.16 7.42
CA SER A 107 -2.01 -16.63 8.82
C SER A 107 -3.14 -16.09 9.71
N ASN A 108 -3.92 -15.10 9.24
CA ASN A 108 -5.05 -14.52 9.95
C ASN A 108 -6.42 -15.07 9.47
N GLN A 109 -6.41 -16.17 8.71
CA GLN A 109 -7.59 -16.95 8.31
C GLN A 109 -7.60 -18.27 9.07
#